data_AF-A0A9E3WA81-F1
#
_entry.id   AF-A0A9E3WA81-F1
#
_cell.length_a   1.000
_cell.length_b   1.000
_cell.length_c   1.000
_cell.angle_alpha   90.00
_cell.angle_beta   90.00
_cell.angle_gamma   90.00
#
_symmetry.space_group_name_H-M   'P 1'
#
loop_
_entity.id
_entity.type
_entity.pdbx_description
1 polymer ?
#
loop_
_entity_poly.entity_id
_entity_poly.type
_entity_poly.pdbx_seq_one_letter_code
_entity_poly.pdbx_strand_id
1 'polypeptide(L)'
;MTDSHGHFTPRLLLGWLIVSLICLVPILLHQSDEATLLGRYSTRYALMLVAMLGLTGLAGGLYILTRGDRLKLPVVPLPQTRAAGWLIAGGGSLLIALVWAFLPVSNVGGGIVFRVYVVGLLIAAMLLLLGQTHTARLPVAPLWFWLLLLGAGIVVLALNVSLIGTLPPSRFFEEPILADWAISSHDPTVLASHMFPARDPASGNIYLTNLSSYLLGFWEQGFGVDLVTGRVFARLLAYLGLPFIYLTARRLYGPAAALGAIVIAVFLPVHHGYLRTNMLVATTNALALYCFFSARDAGTNRGRLTRHFLAGFGVAIGVEGHPYAAAFAAGMSLVYALEYALRIRQSRQWQWSGFWSFGLGALGAVLFFVAFRIFSSKGIVTPSNFIESLIAAYTHETNIGNSAD
;
A
#
# COMPACT_ATOMS: atom_id res chain seq x y z
N MET A 1 -7.15 11.74 42.97
CA MET A 1 -6.55 11.87 41.64
C MET A 1 -7.52 11.26 40.62
N THR A 2 -8.53 12.03 40.24
CA THR A 2 -9.64 11.60 39.38
C THR A 2 -9.93 12.73 38.42
N ASP A 3 -9.09 12.88 37.41
CA ASP A 3 -9.34 13.71 36.23
C ASP A 3 -8.66 13.03 35.03
N SER A 4 -9.32 11.99 34.55
CA SER A 4 -9.06 11.46 33.21
C SER A 4 -10.39 11.24 32.49
N HIS A 5 -11.26 12.26 32.55
CA HIS A 5 -12.34 12.35 31.59
C HIS A 5 -11.72 12.43 30.20
N GLY A 6 -11.97 11.39 29.40
CA GLY A 6 -11.41 11.21 28.06
C GLY A 6 -11.87 12.31 27.13
N HIS A 7 -11.18 13.45 27.17
CA HIS A 7 -11.29 14.47 26.15
C HIS A 7 -10.75 13.86 24.85
N PHE A 8 -11.66 13.50 23.95
CA PHE A 8 -11.30 13.39 22.55
C PHE A 8 -10.62 14.69 22.16
N THR A 9 -9.33 14.61 21.85
CA THR A 9 -8.60 15.82 21.50
C THR A 9 -9.19 16.35 20.19
N PRO A 10 -9.47 17.65 20.07
CA PRO A 10 -9.87 18.28 18.81
C PRO A 10 -8.96 17.91 17.63
N ARG A 11 -7.72 17.49 17.93
CA ARG A 11 -6.74 16.93 17.01
C ARG A 11 -7.20 15.64 16.32
N LEU A 12 -7.86 14.71 17.03
CA LEU A 12 -8.40 13.47 16.43
C LEU A 12 -9.54 13.78 15.46
N LEU A 13 -10.45 14.69 15.83
CA LEU A 13 -11.56 15.12 14.97
C LEU A 13 -11.06 15.90 13.75
N LEU A 14 -10.03 16.74 13.93
CA LEU A 14 -9.34 17.40 12.82
C LEU A 14 -8.69 16.37 11.90
N GLY A 15 -8.03 15.35 12.45
CA GLY A 15 -7.47 14.24 11.68
C GLY A 15 -8.53 13.50 10.87
N TRP A 16 -9.67 13.17 11.48
CA TRP A 16 -10.80 12.55 10.79
C TRP A 16 -11.33 13.46 9.68
N LEU A 17 -11.50 14.75 9.92
CA LEU A 17 -11.93 15.72 8.90
C LEU A 17 -10.96 15.76 7.71
N ILE A 18 -9.64 15.84 7.98
CA ILE A 18 -8.62 15.88 6.93
C ILE A 18 -8.66 14.59 6.10
N VAL A 19 -8.69 13.42 6.75
CA VAL A 19 -8.79 12.12 6.03
C VAL A 19 -10.08 12.06 5.21
N SER A 20 -11.18 12.56 5.75
CA SER A 20 -12.46 12.61 5.04
C SER A 20 -12.39 13.49 3.80
N LEU A 21 -11.75 14.66 3.89
CA LEU A 21 -11.54 15.55 2.73
C LEU A 21 -10.62 14.90 1.68
N ILE A 22 -9.53 14.27 2.10
CA ILE A 22 -8.61 13.55 1.21
C ILE A 22 -9.34 12.43 0.45
N CYS A 23 -10.25 11.71 1.10
CA CYS A 23 -11.05 10.66 0.46
C CYS A 23 -12.22 11.22 -0.38
N LEU A 24 -12.81 12.33 0.03
CA LEU A 24 -13.95 12.96 -0.66
C LEU A 24 -13.54 13.54 -2.01
N VAL A 25 -12.40 14.23 -2.10
CA VAL A 25 -11.93 14.86 -3.35
C VAL A 25 -11.86 13.89 -4.54
N PRO A 26 -11.17 12.72 -4.46
CA PRO A 26 -11.12 11.79 -5.58
C PRO A 26 -12.48 11.17 -5.89
N ILE A 27 -13.37 11.03 -4.89
CA ILE A 27 -14.73 10.56 -5.11
C ILE A 27 -15.54 11.62 -5.89
N LEU A 28 -15.44 12.88 -5.50
CA LEU A 28 -16.14 14.00 -6.12
C LEU A 28 -15.62 14.32 -7.53
N LEU A 29 -14.37 13.98 -7.83
CA LEU A 29 -13.78 14.18 -9.15
C LEU A 29 -13.96 13.01 -10.11
N HIS A 30 -14.42 11.85 -9.64
CA HIS A 30 -14.59 10.67 -10.48
C HIS A 30 -15.76 10.83 -11.48
N GLN A 31 -15.71 10.03 -12.55
CA GLN A 31 -16.79 9.87 -13.53
C GLN A 31 -17.05 8.39 -13.70
N SER A 32 -18.31 7.98 -13.55
CA SER A 32 -18.73 6.59 -13.70
C SER A 32 -18.97 6.24 -15.16
N ASP A 33 -18.65 5.00 -15.55
CA ASP A 33 -18.90 4.49 -16.91
C ASP A 33 -20.39 4.49 -17.26
N GLU A 34 -21.26 4.15 -16.29
CA GLU A 34 -22.73 4.21 -16.42
C GLU A 34 -23.31 5.44 -15.71
N ALA A 35 -23.03 6.62 -16.27
CA ALA A 35 -23.47 7.88 -15.69
C ALA A 35 -24.99 8.09 -15.84
N THR A 36 -25.73 8.02 -14.73
CA THR A 36 -27.19 8.20 -14.68
C THR A 36 -27.59 9.47 -13.94
N LEU A 37 -26.80 9.91 -12.96
CA LEU A 37 -27.03 11.11 -12.17
C LEU A 37 -26.06 12.22 -12.57
N LEU A 38 -26.63 13.40 -12.89
CA LEU A 38 -25.90 14.60 -13.34
C LEU A 38 -25.00 14.35 -14.57
N GLY A 39 -25.27 13.30 -15.35
CA GLY A 39 -24.41 12.88 -16.47
C GLY A 39 -23.00 12.47 -16.07
N ARG A 40 -22.75 12.23 -14.77
CA ARG A 40 -21.39 11.93 -14.26
C ARG A 40 -21.30 10.71 -13.34
N TYR A 41 -22.34 10.40 -12.57
CA TYR A 41 -22.28 9.36 -11.53
C TYR A 41 -23.31 8.26 -11.76
N SER A 42 -22.96 7.02 -11.47
CA SER A 42 -23.96 5.94 -11.33
C SER A 42 -24.74 6.11 -10.02
N THR A 43 -25.93 5.49 -9.90
CA THR A 43 -26.74 5.54 -8.67
C THR A 43 -25.98 5.06 -7.44
N ARG A 44 -25.21 3.96 -7.59
CA ARG A 44 -24.37 3.42 -6.50
C ARG A 44 -23.29 4.42 -6.09
N TYR A 45 -22.65 5.05 -7.06
CA TYR A 45 -21.60 6.04 -6.82
C TYR A 45 -22.14 7.32 -6.17
N ALA A 46 -23.34 7.75 -6.55
CA ALA A 46 -24.00 8.89 -5.93
C ALA A 46 -24.35 8.63 -4.46
N LEU A 47 -24.83 7.43 -4.12
CA LEU A 47 -25.06 7.04 -2.71
C LEU A 47 -23.77 7.09 -1.89
N MET A 48 -22.67 6.61 -2.47
CA MET A 48 -21.34 6.68 -1.85
C MET A 48 -20.89 8.13 -1.63
N LEU A 49 -21.07 9.00 -2.62
CA LEU A 49 -20.76 10.43 -2.52
C LEU A 49 -21.59 11.11 -1.43
N VAL A 50 -22.89 10.82 -1.34
CA VAL A 50 -23.77 11.35 -0.28
C VAL A 50 -23.31 10.86 1.10
N ALA A 51 -22.99 9.58 1.25
CA ALA A 51 -22.47 9.04 2.50
C ALA A 51 -21.14 9.71 2.89
N MET A 52 -20.24 9.91 1.93
CA MET A 52 -18.95 10.55 2.17
C MET A 52 -19.10 12.04 2.54
N LEU A 53 -20.00 12.76 1.88
CA LEU A 53 -20.35 14.15 2.23
C LEU A 53 -20.94 14.21 3.65
N GLY A 54 -21.83 13.29 3.99
CA GLY A 54 -22.43 13.19 5.33
C GLY A 54 -21.38 12.93 6.42
N LEU A 55 -20.46 11.99 6.19
CA LEU A 55 -19.38 11.68 7.14
C LEU A 55 -18.38 12.82 7.27
N THR A 56 -18.05 13.51 6.16
CA THR A 56 -17.19 14.69 6.18
C THR A 56 -17.85 15.85 6.94
N GLY A 57 -19.14 16.10 6.68
CA GLY A 57 -19.94 17.10 7.38
C GLY A 57 -20.06 16.80 8.87
N LEU A 58 -20.26 15.52 9.23
CA LEU A 58 -20.29 15.07 10.62
C LEU A 58 -18.93 15.30 11.31
N ALA A 59 -17.82 14.93 10.67
CA ALA A 59 -16.47 15.17 11.20
C ALA A 59 -16.21 16.67 11.42
N GLY A 60 -16.58 17.50 10.46
CA GLY A 60 -16.45 18.96 10.53
C GLY A 60 -17.33 19.58 11.62
N GLY A 61 -18.60 19.17 11.69
CA GLY A 61 -19.54 19.61 12.72
C GLY A 61 -19.08 19.25 14.13
N LEU A 62 -18.66 17.99 14.33
CA LEU A 62 -18.10 17.55 15.61
C LEU A 62 -16.82 18.29 15.97
N TYR A 63 -15.92 18.54 15.03
CA TYR A 63 -14.71 19.33 15.26
C TYR A 63 -15.03 20.76 15.70
N ILE A 64 -15.95 21.44 15.02
CA ILE A 64 -16.34 22.82 15.36
C ILE A 64 -17.01 22.88 16.74
N LEU A 65 -17.95 21.95 17.00
CA LEU A 65 -18.70 21.91 18.25
C LEU A 65 -17.82 21.57 19.46
N THR A 66 -16.87 20.65 19.30
CA THR A 66 -15.92 20.29 20.37
C THR A 66 -14.84 21.35 20.58
N ARG A 67 -14.37 22.02 19.52
CA ARG A 67 -13.42 23.14 19.66
C ARG A 67 -14.03 24.35 20.38
N GLY A 68 -15.34 24.56 20.23
CA GLY A 68 -16.07 25.63 20.93
C GLY A 68 -16.59 25.24 22.31
N ASP A 69 -16.18 24.09 22.87
CA ASP A 69 -16.67 23.51 24.13
C ASP A 69 -18.21 23.35 24.20
N ARG A 70 -18.90 23.37 23.05
CA ARG A 70 -20.36 23.27 22.95
C ARG A 70 -20.87 21.84 23.01
N LEU A 71 -20.01 20.87 22.73
CA LEU A 71 -20.36 19.45 22.75
C LEU A 71 -19.29 18.68 23.53
N LYS A 72 -19.70 18.09 24.66
CA LYS A 72 -18.93 17.05 25.33
C LYS A 72 -19.38 15.72 24.74
N LEU A 73 -18.47 15.02 24.07
CA LEU A 73 -18.79 13.72 23.49
C LEU A 73 -19.24 12.75 24.59
N PRO A 74 -20.34 12.00 24.37
CA PRO A 74 -20.86 11.09 25.37
C PRO A 74 -19.84 9.99 25.65
N VAL A 75 -19.49 9.83 26.93
CA VAL A 75 -18.78 8.63 27.39
C VAL A 75 -19.83 7.53 27.43
N VAL A 76 -19.72 6.55 26.53
CA VAL A 76 -20.60 5.39 26.55
C VAL A 76 -20.20 4.55 27.78
N PRO A 77 -21.10 4.33 28.75
CA PRO A 77 -20.79 3.49 29.90
C PRO A 77 -20.75 2.03 29.45
N LEU A 78 -19.56 1.56 29.07
CA LEU A 78 -19.33 0.17 28.69
C LEU A 78 -19.01 -0.67 29.93
N PRO A 79 -19.51 -1.93 30.01
CA PRO A 79 -19.12 -2.83 31.08
C PRO A 79 -17.61 -3.04 31.06
N GLN A 80 -16.95 -2.88 32.21
CA GLN A 80 -15.51 -3.09 32.36
C GLN A 80 -15.16 -4.58 32.55
N THR A 81 -15.85 -5.46 31.82
CA THR A 81 -15.66 -6.91 31.92
C THR A 81 -14.85 -7.43 30.74
N ARG A 82 -14.14 -8.55 30.94
CA ARG A 82 -13.41 -9.23 29.85
C ARG A 82 -14.33 -9.66 28.71
N ALA A 83 -15.56 -10.06 29.05
CA ALA A 83 -16.58 -10.45 28.07
C ALA A 83 -16.98 -9.29 27.16
N ALA A 84 -17.10 -8.06 27.71
CA ALA A 84 -17.37 -6.88 26.89
C ALA A 84 -16.22 -6.58 25.93
N GLY A 85 -14.96 -6.72 26.38
CA GLY A 85 -13.78 -6.62 25.52
C GLY A 85 -13.80 -7.65 24.38
N TRP A 86 -14.12 -8.92 24.67
CA TRP A 86 -14.29 -9.98 23.66
C TRP A 86 -15.37 -9.65 22.64
N LEU A 87 -16.52 -9.18 23.10
CA LEU A 87 -17.65 -8.85 22.23
C LEU A 87 -17.30 -7.67 21.30
N ILE A 88 -16.61 -6.64 21.80
CA ILE A 88 -16.19 -5.50 20.99
C ILE A 88 -15.11 -5.91 19.99
N ALA A 89 -14.08 -6.66 20.42
CA ALA A 89 -13.00 -7.07 19.54
C ALA A 89 -13.49 -8.08 18.48
N GLY A 90 -14.20 -9.13 18.90
CA GLY A 90 -14.72 -10.17 18.02
C GLY A 90 -15.83 -9.64 17.11
N GLY A 91 -16.82 -8.96 17.69
CA GLY A 91 -17.92 -8.34 16.93
C GLY A 91 -17.44 -7.22 16.00
N GLY A 92 -16.51 -6.39 16.45
CA GLY A 92 -15.89 -5.35 15.63
C GLY A 92 -15.08 -5.94 14.47
N SER A 93 -14.26 -6.96 14.72
CA SER A 93 -13.49 -7.64 13.67
C SER A 93 -14.41 -8.33 12.66
N LEU A 94 -15.47 -9.00 13.12
CA LEU A 94 -16.48 -9.60 12.26
C LEU A 94 -17.18 -8.53 11.41
N LEU A 95 -17.62 -7.42 12.02
CA LEU A 95 -18.25 -6.31 11.31
C LEU A 95 -17.31 -5.71 10.26
N ILE A 96 -16.03 -5.51 10.59
CA ILE A 96 -15.01 -5.05 9.64
C ILE A 96 -14.89 -6.02 8.47
N ALA A 97 -14.78 -7.33 8.73
CA ALA A 97 -14.69 -8.34 7.69
C ALA A 97 -15.94 -8.39 6.81
N LEU A 98 -17.13 -8.30 7.41
CA LEU A 98 -18.41 -8.26 6.70
C LEU A 98 -18.53 -7.02 5.83
N VAL A 99 -18.20 -5.83 6.36
CA VAL A 99 -18.21 -4.59 5.58
C VAL A 99 -17.16 -4.67 4.46
N TRP A 100 -15.99 -5.21 4.72
CA TRP A 100 -14.96 -5.39 3.70
C TRP A 100 -15.41 -6.32 2.56
N ALA A 101 -16.07 -7.44 2.88
CA ALA A 101 -16.51 -8.43 1.92
C ALA A 101 -17.78 -8.02 1.15
N PHE A 102 -18.75 -7.42 1.85
CA PHE A 102 -20.11 -7.23 1.34
C PHE A 102 -20.51 -5.79 1.07
N LEU A 103 -19.69 -4.78 1.44
CA LEU A 103 -20.01 -3.39 1.10
C LEU A 103 -20.03 -3.24 -0.43
N PRO A 104 -21.19 -2.91 -1.02
CA PRO A 104 -21.42 -2.97 -2.46
C PRO A 104 -20.85 -1.73 -3.16
N VAL A 105 -19.52 -1.64 -3.19
CA VAL A 105 -18.77 -0.57 -3.85
C VAL A 105 -18.03 -1.12 -5.06
N SER A 106 -17.83 -0.28 -6.08
CA SER A 106 -17.02 -0.64 -7.24
C SER A 106 -15.61 -1.05 -6.80
N ASN A 107 -15.06 -2.11 -7.41
CA ASN A 107 -13.67 -2.51 -7.21
C ASN A 107 -12.68 -1.64 -8.00
N VAL A 108 -13.10 -0.44 -8.42
CA VAL A 108 -12.31 0.48 -9.24
C VAL A 108 -12.45 1.89 -8.67
N GLY A 109 -11.32 2.60 -8.61
CA GLY A 109 -11.27 4.03 -8.27
C GLY A 109 -11.82 4.34 -6.88
N GLY A 110 -12.75 5.29 -6.82
CA GLY A 110 -13.29 5.84 -5.57
C GLY A 110 -14.03 4.82 -4.68
N GLY A 111 -14.49 3.70 -5.24
CA GLY A 111 -15.17 2.67 -4.46
C GLY A 111 -14.26 1.96 -3.46
N ILE A 112 -13.01 1.68 -3.86
CA ILE A 112 -11.98 1.14 -2.98
C ILE A 112 -11.60 2.17 -1.90
N VAL A 113 -11.44 3.44 -2.30
CA VAL A 113 -11.10 4.54 -1.36
C VAL A 113 -12.16 4.64 -0.27
N PHE A 114 -13.44 4.61 -0.64
CA PHE A 114 -14.54 4.63 0.31
C PHE A 114 -14.56 3.40 1.21
N ARG A 115 -14.37 2.19 0.66
CA ARG A 115 -14.33 0.95 1.45
C ARG A 115 -13.20 1.00 2.50
N VAL A 116 -12.01 1.42 2.11
CA VAL A 116 -10.85 1.59 3.02
C VAL A 116 -11.16 2.65 4.09
N TYR A 117 -11.78 3.77 3.71
CA TYR A 117 -12.19 4.81 4.65
C TYR A 117 -13.18 4.28 5.70
N VAL A 118 -14.24 3.60 5.28
CA VAL A 118 -15.25 3.02 6.20
C VAL A 118 -14.61 1.98 7.13
N VAL A 119 -13.77 1.08 6.61
CA VAL A 119 -13.05 0.10 7.44
C VAL A 119 -12.12 0.79 8.44
N GLY A 120 -11.40 1.84 8.00
CA GLY A 120 -10.58 2.65 8.89
C GLY A 120 -11.38 3.28 10.03
N LEU A 121 -12.59 3.79 9.76
CA LEU A 121 -13.49 4.32 10.78
C LEU A 121 -13.99 3.24 11.75
N LEU A 122 -14.35 2.05 11.24
CA LEU A 122 -14.77 0.94 12.08
C LEU A 122 -13.64 0.48 13.01
N ILE A 123 -12.41 0.45 12.52
CA ILE A 123 -11.23 0.12 13.32
C ILE A 123 -10.97 1.19 14.37
N ALA A 124 -11.04 2.48 14.00
CA ALA A 124 -10.91 3.57 14.95
C ALA A 124 -11.99 3.49 16.04
N ALA A 125 -13.25 3.26 15.67
CA ALA A 125 -14.36 3.08 16.61
C ALA A 125 -14.13 1.88 17.53
N MET A 126 -13.73 0.74 16.98
CA MET A 126 -13.42 -0.47 17.76
C MET A 126 -12.30 -0.20 18.78
N LEU A 127 -11.21 0.45 18.36
CA LEU A 127 -10.08 0.79 19.24
C LEU A 127 -10.50 1.78 20.34
N LEU A 128 -11.36 2.74 20.02
CA LEU A 128 -11.90 3.69 21.00
C LEU A 128 -12.77 2.98 22.04
N LEU A 129 -13.68 2.11 21.60
CA LEU A 129 -14.52 1.30 22.49
C LEU A 129 -13.67 0.37 23.38
N LEU A 130 -12.66 -0.29 22.81
CA LEU A 130 -11.72 -1.12 23.58
C LEU A 130 -10.93 -0.30 24.60
N GLY A 131 -10.48 0.90 24.24
CA GLY A 131 -9.80 1.82 25.14
C GLY A 131 -10.65 2.22 26.36
N GLN A 132 -11.96 2.37 26.16
CA GLN A 132 -12.92 2.71 27.23
C GLN A 132 -13.20 1.53 28.19
N THR A 133 -13.10 0.29 27.74
CA THR A 133 -13.32 -0.89 28.61
C THR A 133 -12.17 -1.19 29.57
N HIS A 134 -11.05 -0.43 29.52
CA HIS A 134 -9.79 -0.68 30.24
C HIS A 134 -9.17 -2.09 30.03
N THR A 135 -9.81 -2.98 29.26
CA THR A 135 -9.30 -4.33 28.94
C THR A 135 -8.00 -4.28 28.14
N ALA A 136 -7.77 -3.21 27.36
CA ALA A 136 -6.51 -2.95 26.68
C ALA A 136 -5.30 -2.80 27.64
N ARG A 137 -5.54 -2.59 28.95
CA ARG A 137 -4.49 -2.47 29.99
C ARG A 137 -4.29 -3.76 30.79
N LEU A 138 -5.09 -4.81 30.57
CA LEU A 138 -4.96 -6.07 31.31
C LEU A 138 -3.77 -6.90 30.79
N PRO A 139 -2.98 -7.54 31.67
CA PRO A 139 -1.77 -8.31 31.31
C PRO A 139 -2.03 -9.59 30.50
N VAL A 140 -3.28 -9.87 30.13
CA VAL A 140 -3.64 -10.94 29.19
C VAL A 140 -3.40 -10.51 27.72
N ALA A 141 -3.09 -9.23 27.48
CA ALA A 141 -2.76 -8.67 26.17
C ALA A 141 -1.84 -9.53 25.27
N PRO A 142 -0.82 -10.27 25.75
CA PRO A 142 0.06 -11.05 24.88
C PRO A 142 -0.61 -12.29 24.26
N LEU A 143 -1.46 -13.01 25.01
CA LEU A 143 -2.11 -14.21 24.48
C LEU A 143 -3.17 -13.83 23.43
N TRP A 144 -3.91 -12.77 23.72
CA TRP A 144 -4.93 -12.21 22.84
C TRP A 144 -4.33 -11.63 21.57
N PHE A 145 -3.15 -11.01 21.72
CA PHE A 145 -2.31 -10.55 20.62
C PHE A 145 -1.96 -11.71 19.68
N TRP A 146 -1.51 -12.85 20.21
CA TRP A 146 -1.17 -14.00 19.38
C TRP A 146 -2.39 -14.65 18.74
N LEU A 147 -3.51 -14.75 19.47
CA LEU A 147 -4.75 -15.32 18.93
C LEU A 147 -5.37 -14.47 17.82
N LEU A 148 -5.32 -13.14 17.90
CA LEU A 148 -5.77 -12.25 16.82
C LEU A 148 -4.88 -12.34 15.59
N LEU A 149 -3.55 -12.37 15.77
CA LEU A 149 -2.62 -12.55 14.66
C LEU A 149 -2.76 -13.93 14.01
N LEU A 150 -2.92 -14.97 14.83
CA LEU A 150 -3.15 -16.34 14.37
C LEU A 150 -4.50 -16.44 13.64
N GLY A 151 -5.56 -15.87 14.20
CA GLY A 151 -6.89 -15.84 13.58
C GLY A 151 -6.89 -15.06 12.26
N ALA A 152 -6.29 -13.87 12.22
CA ALA A 152 -6.11 -13.10 10.99
C ALA A 152 -5.28 -13.89 9.97
N GLY A 153 -4.19 -14.54 10.40
CA GLY A 153 -3.36 -15.39 9.55
C GLY A 153 -4.13 -16.59 8.97
N ILE A 154 -4.93 -17.28 9.78
CA ILE A 154 -5.76 -18.42 9.35
C ILE A 154 -6.83 -17.96 8.37
N VAL A 155 -7.56 -16.87 8.67
CA VAL A 155 -8.59 -16.34 7.78
C VAL A 155 -7.96 -15.88 6.47
N VAL A 156 -6.83 -15.18 6.52
CA VAL A 156 -6.07 -14.79 5.33
C VAL A 156 -5.67 -16.03 4.55
N LEU A 157 -5.08 -17.05 5.17
CA LEU A 157 -4.66 -18.27 4.48
C LEU A 157 -5.87 -18.96 3.82
N ALA A 158 -6.98 -19.10 4.53
CA ALA A 158 -8.21 -19.67 4.01
C ALA A 158 -8.78 -18.86 2.84
N LEU A 159 -8.80 -17.53 2.94
CA LEU A 159 -9.19 -16.63 1.85
C LEU A 159 -8.20 -16.72 0.69
N ASN A 160 -6.90 -16.87 0.95
CA ASN A 160 -5.90 -17.01 -0.10
C ASN A 160 -6.14 -18.29 -0.88
N VAL A 161 -6.35 -19.43 -0.20
CA VAL A 161 -6.62 -20.72 -0.84
C VAL A 161 -7.95 -20.71 -1.59
N SER A 162 -9.01 -20.17 -0.99
CA SER A 162 -10.35 -20.16 -1.60
C SER A 162 -10.53 -19.13 -2.72
N LEU A 163 -9.75 -18.04 -2.69
CA LEU A 163 -9.87 -16.93 -3.65
C LEU A 163 -8.75 -16.88 -4.70
N ILE A 164 -7.75 -17.78 -4.63
CA ILE A 164 -6.82 -18.00 -5.75
C ILE A 164 -7.62 -18.46 -6.96
N GLY A 165 -7.51 -17.73 -8.08
CA GLY A 165 -8.20 -18.05 -9.32
C GLY A 165 -9.59 -17.43 -9.47
N THR A 166 -10.35 -17.27 -8.38
CA THR A 166 -11.78 -16.92 -8.44
C THR A 166 -12.05 -15.43 -8.26
N LEU A 167 -11.27 -14.75 -7.42
CA LEU A 167 -11.52 -13.35 -7.07
C LEU A 167 -10.23 -12.50 -7.10
N PRO A 168 -10.13 -11.55 -8.05
CA PRO A 168 -11.05 -11.29 -9.15
C PRO A 168 -10.74 -12.27 -10.33
N PRO A 169 -11.68 -12.50 -11.27
CA PRO A 169 -11.50 -13.51 -12.34
C PRO A 169 -10.38 -13.09 -13.30
N SER A 170 -9.50 -14.03 -13.70
CA SER A 170 -8.32 -13.71 -14.54
C SER A 170 -8.73 -12.85 -15.73
N ARG A 171 -8.11 -11.68 -15.89
CA ARG A 171 -8.27 -10.92 -17.13
C ARG A 171 -7.53 -11.71 -18.21
N PHE A 172 -8.26 -12.12 -19.25
CA PHE A 172 -7.78 -13.04 -20.30
C PHE A 172 -6.44 -12.64 -20.92
N PHE A 173 -6.07 -11.35 -20.89
CA PHE A 173 -4.84 -10.84 -21.47
C PHE A 173 -3.77 -10.44 -20.45
N GLU A 174 -4.09 -9.82 -19.31
CA GLU A 174 -3.05 -9.22 -18.45
C GLU A 174 -2.13 -10.23 -17.74
N GLU A 175 -2.67 -11.27 -17.12
CA GLU A 175 -1.84 -12.19 -16.33
C GLU A 175 -1.04 -13.19 -17.16
N PRO A 176 -1.61 -13.82 -18.21
CA PRO A 176 -0.84 -14.71 -19.06
C PRO A 176 0.33 -13.98 -19.71
N ILE A 177 0.13 -12.72 -20.10
CA ILE A 177 1.18 -11.84 -20.61
C ILE A 177 2.29 -11.64 -19.56
N LEU A 178 1.94 -11.33 -18.30
CA LEU A 178 2.93 -11.14 -17.23
C LEU A 178 3.71 -12.41 -16.89
N ALA A 179 3.05 -13.58 -16.89
CA ALA A 179 3.70 -14.86 -16.66
C ALA A 179 4.65 -15.21 -17.81
N ASP A 180 4.19 -15.08 -19.06
CA ASP A 180 5.00 -15.28 -20.27
C ASP A 180 6.23 -14.36 -20.28
N TRP A 181 6.07 -13.10 -19.89
CA TRP A 181 7.17 -12.15 -19.74
C TRP A 181 8.19 -12.53 -18.67
N ALA A 182 7.71 -13.04 -17.53
CA ALA A 182 8.58 -13.42 -16.43
C ALA A 182 9.50 -14.59 -16.80
N ILE A 183 8.94 -15.61 -17.44
CA ILE A 183 9.68 -16.77 -17.95
C ILE A 183 10.68 -16.32 -19.03
N SER A 184 10.23 -15.50 -19.97
CA SER A 184 11.06 -15.01 -21.09
C SER A 184 12.19 -14.08 -20.64
N SER A 185 11.96 -13.31 -19.57
CA SER A 185 13.00 -12.49 -18.95
C SER A 185 14.09 -13.38 -18.34
N HIS A 186 13.71 -14.48 -17.68
CA HIS A 186 14.66 -15.40 -17.06
C HIS A 186 15.42 -16.25 -18.11
N ASP A 187 14.73 -16.76 -19.13
CA ASP A 187 15.34 -17.50 -20.25
C ASP A 187 14.98 -16.89 -21.61
N PRO A 188 15.74 -15.89 -22.09
CA PRO A 188 15.52 -15.28 -23.40
C PRO A 188 15.76 -16.22 -24.60
N THR A 189 16.21 -17.46 -24.38
CA THR A 189 16.31 -18.47 -25.44
C THR A 189 15.07 -19.35 -25.56
N VAL A 190 14.22 -19.37 -24.52
CA VAL A 190 12.87 -19.92 -24.62
C VAL A 190 12.06 -18.88 -25.39
N LEU A 191 11.69 -19.22 -26.62
CA LEU A 191 10.72 -18.45 -27.39
C LEU A 191 9.47 -18.27 -26.52
N ALA A 192 9.23 -17.03 -26.10
CA ALA A 192 8.02 -16.45 -25.47
C ALA A 192 6.74 -16.63 -26.30
N SER A 193 6.67 -17.71 -27.07
CA SER A 193 5.76 -17.92 -28.18
C SER A 193 4.61 -18.87 -27.84
N HIS A 194 4.62 -19.45 -26.64
CA HIS A 194 3.58 -20.42 -26.26
C HIS A 194 2.27 -19.75 -25.87
N MET A 195 2.29 -18.52 -25.33
CA MET A 195 1.06 -17.75 -25.06
C MET A 195 0.85 -16.59 -26.06
N PHE A 196 1.92 -15.99 -26.61
CA PHE A 196 1.83 -14.93 -27.63
C PHE A 196 2.94 -15.01 -28.71
N PRO A 197 2.82 -15.92 -29.70
CA PRO A 197 3.85 -16.20 -30.72
C PRO A 197 4.20 -15.06 -31.68
N ALA A 198 3.47 -13.94 -31.67
CA ALA A 198 3.63 -12.85 -32.63
C ALA A 198 4.61 -11.73 -32.21
N ARG A 199 5.22 -11.80 -31.02
CA ARG A 199 6.12 -10.73 -30.53
C ARG A 199 7.59 -11.05 -30.81
N ASP A 200 8.30 -10.09 -31.39
CA ASP A 200 9.75 -10.12 -31.57
C ASP A 200 10.46 -10.18 -30.19
N PRO A 201 11.27 -11.23 -29.91
CA PRO A 201 11.95 -11.42 -28.64
C PRO A 201 12.86 -10.25 -28.19
N ALA A 202 13.38 -9.46 -29.13
CA ALA A 202 14.23 -8.31 -28.81
C ALA A 202 13.42 -7.11 -28.30
N SER A 203 12.27 -6.81 -28.93
CA SER A 203 11.37 -5.72 -28.51
C SER A 203 10.70 -5.95 -27.15
N GLY A 204 10.39 -7.21 -26.79
CA GLY A 204 9.84 -7.56 -25.48
C GLY A 204 10.86 -7.46 -24.34
N ASN A 205 12.13 -7.76 -24.62
CA ASN A 205 13.17 -7.84 -23.60
C ASN A 205 13.56 -6.49 -22.97
N ILE A 206 13.38 -5.36 -23.65
CA ILE A 206 13.78 -4.04 -23.09
C ILE A 206 12.71 -3.47 -22.16
N TYR A 207 11.44 -3.78 -22.37
CA TYR A 207 10.34 -3.28 -21.55
C TYR A 207 10.10 -4.11 -20.29
N LEU A 208 10.19 -5.43 -20.45
CA LEU A 208 9.50 -6.37 -19.55
C LEU A 208 10.44 -7.01 -18.54
N THR A 209 11.74 -6.78 -18.72
CA THR A 209 12.84 -7.05 -17.79
C THR A 209 12.86 -6.07 -16.64
N ASN A 210 11.73 -5.92 -15.94
CA ASN A 210 11.74 -5.32 -14.61
C ASN A 210 12.16 -6.35 -13.57
N LEU A 211 12.67 -5.88 -12.44
CA LEU A 211 13.16 -6.75 -11.37
C LEU A 211 12.09 -7.74 -10.90
N SER A 212 10.82 -7.33 -10.80
CA SER A 212 9.73 -8.22 -10.39
C SER A 212 9.47 -9.37 -11.36
N SER A 213 9.50 -9.11 -12.68
CA SER A 213 9.35 -10.13 -13.72
C SER A 213 10.49 -11.14 -13.66
N TYR A 214 11.73 -10.68 -13.46
CA TYR A 214 12.87 -11.60 -13.28
C TYR A 214 12.73 -12.49 -12.06
N LEU A 215 12.38 -11.91 -10.90
CA LEU A 215 12.18 -12.68 -9.68
C LEU A 215 11.03 -13.69 -9.82
N LEU A 216 9.97 -13.31 -10.53
CA LEU A 216 8.86 -14.20 -10.85
C LEU A 216 9.31 -15.34 -11.80
N GLY A 217 10.14 -15.05 -12.82
CA GLY A 217 10.65 -16.07 -13.73
C GLY A 217 11.51 -17.11 -13.01
N PHE A 218 12.40 -16.66 -12.12
CA PHE A 218 13.17 -17.57 -11.25
C PHE A 218 12.25 -18.41 -10.35
N TRP A 219 11.18 -17.81 -9.83
CA TRP A 219 10.21 -18.50 -8.99
C TRP A 219 9.47 -19.59 -9.78
N GLU A 220 8.95 -19.27 -10.97
CA GLU A 220 8.24 -20.22 -11.81
C GLU A 220 9.13 -21.34 -12.34
N GLN A 221 10.43 -21.08 -12.56
CA GLN A 221 11.39 -22.14 -12.88
C GLN A 221 11.54 -23.15 -11.72
N GLY A 222 11.56 -22.65 -10.47
CA GLY A 222 11.74 -23.50 -9.29
C GLY A 222 10.48 -24.24 -8.85
N PHE A 223 9.30 -23.64 -9.03
CA PHE A 223 8.03 -24.14 -8.49
C PHE A 223 7.01 -24.56 -9.57
N GLY A 224 7.36 -24.44 -10.85
CA GLY A 224 6.52 -24.76 -11.99
C GLY A 224 5.83 -23.52 -12.59
N VAL A 225 5.70 -23.54 -13.92
CA VAL A 225 5.04 -22.49 -14.70
C VAL A 225 3.53 -22.66 -14.61
N ASP A 226 2.89 -21.85 -13.77
CA ASP A 226 1.43 -21.78 -13.64
C ASP A 226 1.00 -20.43 -13.05
N LEU A 227 -0.18 -19.95 -13.44
CA LEU A 227 -0.76 -18.69 -12.94
C LEU A 227 -0.98 -18.73 -11.42
N VAL A 228 -1.32 -19.89 -10.85
CA VAL A 228 -1.45 -20.02 -9.40
C VAL A 228 -0.11 -19.77 -8.72
N THR A 229 0.96 -20.37 -9.24
CA THR A 229 2.32 -20.20 -8.74
C THR A 229 2.77 -18.73 -8.79
N GLY A 230 2.51 -18.04 -9.90
CA GLY A 230 2.83 -16.62 -10.02
C GLY A 230 2.01 -15.73 -9.08
N ARG A 231 0.71 -16.01 -8.89
CA ARG A 231 -0.14 -15.28 -7.93
C ARG A 231 0.32 -15.48 -6.49
N VAL A 232 0.78 -16.69 -6.14
CA VAL A 232 1.38 -16.96 -4.84
C VAL A 232 2.64 -16.12 -4.65
N PHE A 233 3.53 -16.06 -5.64
CA PHE A 233 4.72 -15.21 -5.60
C PHE A 233 4.37 -13.73 -5.35
N ALA A 234 3.44 -13.17 -6.12
CA ALA A 234 3.03 -11.77 -5.97
C ALA A 234 2.52 -11.47 -4.55
N ARG A 235 1.74 -12.39 -3.96
CA ARG A 235 1.23 -12.25 -2.59
C ARG A 235 2.33 -12.37 -1.54
N LEU A 236 3.24 -13.33 -1.70
CA LEU A 236 4.42 -13.44 -0.82
C LEU A 236 5.23 -12.15 -0.86
N LEU A 237 5.44 -11.59 -2.04
CA LEU A 237 6.15 -10.33 -2.20
C LEU A 237 5.46 -9.21 -1.41
N ALA A 238 4.13 -9.10 -1.46
CA ALA A 238 3.38 -8.13 -0.65
C ALA A 238 3.48 -8.40 0.86
N TYR A 239 3.44 -9.67 1.28
CA TYR A 239 3.56 -10.05 2.69
C TYR A 239 4.96 -9.78 3.27
N LEU A 240 6.01 -9.78 2.44
CA LEU A 240 7.33 -9.31 2.85
C LEU A 240 7.34 -7.83 3.27
N GLY A 241 6.35 -7.03 2.84
CA GLY A 241 6.15 -5.66 3.28
C GLY A 241 5.61 -5.53 4.72
N LEU A 242 4.88 -6.54 5.22
CA LEU A 242 4.18 -6.47 6.51
C LEU A 242 5.11 -6.20 7.70
N PRO A 243 6.28 -6.87 7.85
CA PRO A 243 7.19 -6.56 8.95
C PRO A 243 7.58 -5.08 9.00
N PHE A 244 7.80 -4.45 7.85
CA PHE A 244 8.17 -3.03 7.78
C PHE A 244 7.01 -2.10 8.14
N ILE A 245 5.77 -2.45 7.74
CA ILE A 245 4.56 -1.75 8.17
C ILE A 245 4.42 -1.83 9.70
N TYR A 246 4.55 -3.02 10.27
CA TYR A 246 4.47 -3.24 11.71
C TYR A 246 5.52 -2.42 12.46
N LEU A 247 6.78 -2.53 12.07
CA LEU A 247 7.89 -1.86 12.74
C LEU A 247 7.76 -0.33 12.66
N THR A 248 7.29 0.18 11.52
CA THR A 248 7.05 1.62 11.33
C THR A 248 5.91 2.11 12.21
N ALA A 249 4.74 1.44 12.15
CA ALA A 249 3.58 1.81 12.93
C ALA A 249 3.84 1.66 14.45
N ARG A 250 4.58 0.63 14.87
CA ARG A 250 4.98 0.43 16.27
C ARG A 250 5.84 1.57 16.77
N ARG A 251 6.79 2.04 15.96
CA ARG A 251 7.65 3.17 16.30
C ARG A 251 6.87 4.47 16.43
N LEU A 252 5.91 4.72 15.53
CA LEU A 252 5.20 6.01 15.47
C LEU A 252 4.03 6.10 16.45
N TYR A 253 3.29 5.01 16.60
CA TYR A 253 1.97 5.02 17.23
C TYR A 253 1.84 3.96 18.34
N GLY A 254 2.89 3.21 18.62
CA GLY A 254 2.91 2.15 19.62
C GLY A 254 2.41 0.80 19.11
N PRO A 255 2.54 -0.26 19.93
CA PRO A 255 2.27 -1.64 19.52
C PRO A 255 0.82 -1.90 19.12
N ALA A 256 -0.16 -1.27 19.76
CA ALA A 256 -1.58 -1.45 19.44
C ALA A 256 -1.92 -0.97 18.01
N ALA A 257 -1.45 0.23 17.63
CA ALA A 257 -1.64 0.77 16.29
C ALA A 257 -0.90 -0.05 15.23
N ALA A 258 0.29 -0.58 15.56
CA ALA A 258 1.03 -1.47 14.68
C ALA A 258 0.26 -2.74 14.31
N LEU A 259 -0.46 -3.30 15.29
CA LEU A 259 -1.29 -4.48 15.07
C LEU A 259 -2.50 -4.16 14.23
N GLY A 260 -3.19 -3.06 14.52
CA GLY A 260 -4.28 -2.59 13.68
C GLY A 260 -3.84 -2.43 12.22
N ALA A 261 -2.66 -1.83 12.01
CA ALA A 261 -2.08 -1.70 10.67
C ALA A 261 -1.81 -3.05 10.00
N ILE A 262 -1.26 -4.04 10.73
CA ILE A 262 -0.99 -5.37 10.18
C ILE A 262 -2.26 -6.14 9.87
N VAL A 263 -3.26 -6.09 10.76
CA VAL A 263 -4.54 -6.75 10.54
C VAL A 263 -5.19 -6.18 9.28
N ILE A 264 -5.17 -4.87 9.05
CA ILE A 264 -5.66 -4.30 7.78
C ILE A 264 -4.80 -4.76 6.61
N ALA A 265 -3.47 -4.59 6.73
CA ALA A 265 -2.55 -4.80 5.62
C ALA A 265 -2.50 -6.25 5.15
N VAL A 266 -2.73 -7.24 6.02
CA VAL A 266 -2.74 -8.65 5.64
C VAL A 266 -3.94 -9.03 4.76
N PHE A 267 -5.06 -8.29 4.85
CA PHE A 267 -6.23 -8.51 3.98
C PHE A 267 -6.14 -7.78 2.64
N LEU A 268 -5.24 -6.79 2.47
CA LEU A 268 -5.14 -6.04 1.22
C LEU A 268 -4.65 -6.90 0.04
N PRO A 269 -3.60 -7.74 0.16
CA PRO A 269 -3.16 -8.60 -0.94
C PRO A 269 -4.22 -9.61 -1.39
N VAL A 270 -5.17 -9.98 -0.52
CA VAL A 270 -6.26 -10.90 -0.85
C VAL A 270 -7.17 -10.32 -1.94
N HIS A 271 -7.41 -9.00 -1.93
CA HIS A 271 -8.20 -8.31 -2.97
C HIS A 271 -7.45 -8.17 -4.29
N HIS A 272 -6.13 -8.30 -4.24
CA HIS A 272 -5.28 -8.32 -5.42
C HIS A 272 -4.86 -9.75 -5.74
N GLY A 273 -5.86 -10.61 -5.96
CA GLY A 273 -5.68 -12.02 -6.30
C GLY A 273 -5.08 -12.28 -7.69
N TYR A 274 -4.53 -11.25 -8.33
CA TYR A 274 -3.95 -11.27 -9.65
C TYR A 274 -2.44 -11.18 -9.66
N LEU A 275 -1.83 -11.72 -10.71
CA LEU A 275 -0.42 -11.52 -11.02
C LEU A 275 -0.19 -10.06 -11.42
N ARG A 276 0.47 -9.27 -10.56
CA ARG A 276 0.81 -7.86 -10.82
C ARG A 276 2.14 -7.46 -10.18
N THR A 277 2.88 -6.61 -10.89
CA THR A 277 4.18 -6.07 -10.46
C THR A 277 4.07 -5.03 -9.32
N ASN A 278 2.86 -4.50 -9.07
CA ASN A 278 2.55 -3.55 -8.00
C ASN A 278 2.95 -4.02 -6.59
N MET A 279 3.06 -5.33 -6.37
CA MET A 279 3.44 -5.89 -5.07
C MET A 279 4.89 -5.55 -4.69
N LEU A 280 5.77 -5.40 -5.68
CA LEU A 280 7.12 -4.89 -5.46
C LEU A 280 7.08 -3.46 -4.90
N VAL A 281 6.25 -2.60 -5.50
CA VAL A 281 6.06 -1.20 -5.09
C VAL A 281 5.60 -1.10 -3.64
N ALA A 282 4.61 -1.91 -3.25
CA ALA A 282 4.09 -1.93 -1.90
C ALA A 282 5.19 -2.27 -0.89
N THR A 283 5.98 -3.30 -1.18
CA THR A 283 7.02 -3.81 -0.29
C THR A 283 8.22 -2.86 -0.19
N THR A 284 8.68 -2.32 -1.31
CA THR A 284 9.82 -1.39 -1.31
C THR A 284 9.45 -0.05 -0.67
N ASN A 285 8.21 0.43 -0.82
CA ASN A 285 7.73 1.61 -0.11
C ASN A 285 7.58 1.36 1.40
N ALA A 286 7.07 0.21 1.81
CA ALA A 286 7.00 -0.17 3.22
C ALA A 286 8.39 -0.21 3.86
N LEU A 287 9.36 -0.82 3.16
CA LEU A 287 10.77 -0.84 3.55
C LEU A 287 11.34 0.59 3.64
N ALA A 288 11.09 1.43 2.64
CA ALA A 288 11.62 2.79 2.59
C ALA A 288 11.08 3.67 3.73
N LEU A 289 9.79 3.56 4.05
CA LEU A 289 9.18 4.24 5.20
C LEU A 289 9.82 3.77 6.51
N TYR A 290 10.01 2.46 6.67
CA TYR A 290 10.69 1.92 7.84
C TYR A 290 12.12 2.44 7.96
N CYS A 291 12.88 2.45 6.86
CA CYS A 291 14.23 2.97 6.79
C CYS A 291 14.28 4.46 7.15
N PHE A 292 13.36 5.27 6.62
CA PHE A 292 13.25 6.69 6.94
C PHE A 292 13.06 6.95 8.44
N PHE A 293 12.08 6.28 9.08
CA PHE A 293 11.83 6.48 10.50
C PHE A 293 12.89 5.82 11.39
N SER A 294 13.45 4.68 10.98
CA SER A 294 14.52 3.99 11.73
C SER A 294 15.85 4.70 11.71
N ALA A 295 16.09 5.59 10.74
CA ALA A 295 17.31 6.38 10.68
C ALA A 295 17.48 7.29 11.91
N ARG A 296 16.37 7.73 12.52
CA ARG A 296 16.37 8.62 13.69
C ARG A 296 16.90 7.97 14.96
N ASP A 297 16.72 6.65 15.09
CA ASP A 297 17.12 5.88 16.27
C ASP A 297 18.46 5.18 16.09
N ALA A 298 19.14 5.43 14.97
CA ALA A 298 20.41 4.79 14.69
C ALA A 298 21.48 5.32 15.66
N GLY A 299 22.04 4.43 16.50
CA GLY A 299 23.09 4.78 17.47
C GLY A 299 24.42 5.21 16.84
N THR A 300 24.60 5.04 15.52
CA THR A 300 25.80 5.47 14.80
C THR A 300 25.44 6.28 13.56
N ASN A 301 26.31 7.24 13.20
CA ASN A 301 26.13 8.06 11.99
C ASN A 301 26.09 7.18 10.73
N ARG A 302 26.96 6.18 10.61
CA ARG A 302 26.96 5.22 9.49
C ARG A 302 25.63 4.47 9.39
N GLY A 303 25.10 3.99 10.52
CA GLY A 303 23.80 3.32 10.56
C GLY A 303 22.64 4.23 10.17
N ARG A 304 22.71 5.53 10.50
CA ARG A 304 21.72 6.54 10.07
C ARG A 304 21.76 6.75 8.56
N LEU A 305 22.96 7.00 8.01
CA LEU A 305 23.15 7.24 6.58
C LEU A 305 22.74 6.03 5.75
N THR A 306 23.16 4.83 6.16
CA THR A 306 22.79 3.57 5.48
C THR A 306 21.27 3.43 5.37
N ARG A 307 20.52 3.80 6.40
CA ARG A 307 19.04 3.76 6.36
C ARG A 307 18.45 4.80 5.43
N HIS A 308 18.96 6.04 5.40
CA HIS A 308 18.52 7.04 4.42
C HIS A 308 18.84 6.60 2.99
N PHE A 309 20.03 6.01 2.76
CA PHE A 309 20.38 5.38 1.49
C PHE A 309 19.39 4.29 1.09
N LEU A 310 19.09 3.34 1.99
CA LEU A 310 18.13 2.28 1.72
C LEU A 310 16.71 2.82 1.47
N ALA A 311 16.32 3.92 2.12
CA ALA A 311 15.05 4.58 1.83
C ALA A 311 15.03 5.14 0.40
N GLY A 312 16.08 5.85 -0.02
CA GLY A 312 16.18 6.38 -1.39
C GLY A 312 16.21 5.27 -2.43
N PHE A 313 17.01 4.23 -2.18
CA PHE A 313 17.11 3.06 -3.05
C PHE A 313 15.76 2.33 -3.16
N GLY A 314 15.07 2.11 -2.04
CA GLY A 314 13.79 1.41 -1.98
C GLY A 314 12.67 2.14 -2.75
N VAL A 315 12.54 3.46 -2.58
CA VAL A 315 11.47 4.18 -3.30
C VAL A 315 11.77 4.25 -4.80
N ALA A 316 13.03 4.46 -5.18
CA ALA A 316 13.43 4.49 -6.58
C ALA A 316 13.27 3.13 -7.27
N ILE A 317 13.68 2.04 -6.63
CA ILE A 317 13.48 0.69 -7.19
C ILE A 317 12.00 0.28 -7.22
N GLY A 318 11.14 0.92 -6.42
CA GLY A 318 9.70 0.80 -6.55
C GLY A 318 9.19 1.22 -7.93
N VAL A 319 9.86 2.14 -8.63
CA VAL A 319 9.49 2.55 -10.00
C VAL A 319 9.63 1.40 -11.01
N GLU A 320 10.53 0.44 -10.77
CA GLU A 320 10.60 -0.79 -11.58
C GLU A 320 9.33 -1.62 -11.50
N GLY A 321 8.66 -1.61 -10.35
CA GLY A 321 7.43 -2.37 -10.17
C GLY A 321 6.26 -1.73 -10.91
N HIS A 322 6.16 -0.40 -10.92
CA HIS A 322 5.08 0.30 -11.62
C HIS A 322 5.40 1.80 -11.81
N PRO A 323 5.09 2.42 -12.96
CA PRO A 323 5.32 3.85 -13.21
C PRO A 323 4.67 4.78 -12.16
N TYR A 324 3.44 4.47 -11.72
CA TYR A 324 2.77 5.23 -10.64
C TYR A 324 3.54 5.25 -9.31
N ALA A 325 4.54 4.38 -9.09
CA ALA A 325 5.43 4.49 -7.95
C ALA A 325 6.23 5.81 -7.92
N ALA A 326 6.37 6.48 -9.08
CA ALA A 326 6.98 7.81 -9.16
C ALA A 326 6.27 8.84 -8.28
N ALA A 327 4.95 8.73 -8.08
CA ALA A 327 4.23 9.60 -7.15
C ALA A 327 4.67 9.39 -5.68
N PHE A 328 4.94 8.15 -5.28
CA PHE A 328 5.49 7.85 -3.96
C PHE A 328 6.94 8.35 -3.83
N ALA A 329 7.74 8.25 -4.90
CA ALA A 329 9.08 8.85 -4.99
C ALA A 329 9.05 10.37 -4.80
N ALA A 330 8.14 11.05 -5.48
CA ALA A 330 7.94 12.48 -5.34
C ALA A 330 7.49 12.84 -3.91
N GLY A 331 6.52 12.12 -3.36
CA GLY A 331 6.04 12.34 -1.98
C GLY A 331 7.14 12.17 -0.93
N MET A 332 7.91 11.09 -1.00
CA MET A 332 9.04 10.86 -0.08
C MET A 332 10.14 11.91 -0.26
N SER A 333 10.45 12.28 -1.50
CA SER A 333 11.43 13.34 -1.79
C SER A 333 11.00 14.69 -1.20
N LEU A 334 9.70 15.01 -1.27
CA LEU A 334 9.15 16.22 -0.66
C LEU A 334 9.27 16.20 0.86
N VAL A 335 9.04 15.04 1.51
CA VAL A 335 9.25 14.89 2.96
C VAL A 335 10.71 15.15 3.34
N TYR A 336 11.66 14.58 2.60
CA TYR A 336 13.09 14.84 2.81
C TYR A 336 13.45 16.31 2.56
N ALA A 337 12.93 16.93 1.50
CA ALA A 337 13.16 18.34 1.20
C ALA A 337 12.60 19.26 2.30
N LEU A 338 11.41 18.94 2.83
CA LEU A 338 10.80 19.68 3.93
C LEU A 338 11.61 19.55 5.22
N GLU A 339 12.04 18.34 5.60
CA GLU A 339 12.92 18.15 6.76
C GLU A 339 14.24 18.90 6.61
N TYR A 340 14.81 18.90 5.41
CA TYR A 340 16.02 19.64 5.09
C TYR A 340 15.82 21.15 5.26
N ALA A 341 14.75 21.71 4.69
CA ALA A 341 14.42 23.13 4.80
C ALA A 341 14.16 23.55 6.25
N LEU A 342 13.45 22.73 7.02
CA LEU A 342 13.21 22.97 8.44
C LEU A 342 14.51 22.99 9.25
N ARG A 343 15.45 22.07 8.96
CA ARG A 343 16.76 22.05 9.60
C ARG A 343 17.58 23.28 9.25
N ILE A 344 17.66 23.68 7.98
CA ILE A 344 18.33 24.92 7.58
C ILE A 344 17.74 26.12 8.33
N ARG A 345 16.42 26.21 8.41
CA ARG A 345 15.74 27.31 9.11
C ARG A 345 16.06 27.33 10.61
N GLN A 346 16.06 26.18 11.27
CA GLN A 346 16.24 26.07 12.72
C GLN A 346 17.70 26.16 13.17
N SER A 347 18.61 25.48 12.48
CA SER A 347 20.02 25.35 12.90
C SER A 347 21.01 26.05 11.97
N ARG A 348 20.57 26.64 10.85
CA ARG A 348 21.42 27.21 9.79
C ARG A 348 22.47 26.25 9.22
N GLN A 349 22.29 24.94 9.46
CA GLN A 349 23.18 23.91 8.94
C GLN A 349 22.70 23.45 7.57
N TRP A 350 23.47 23.78 6.55
CA TRP A 350 23.25 23.39 5.15
C TRP A 350 23.66 21.94 4.85
N GLN A 351 24.23 21.22 5.82
CA GLN A 351 24.77 19.88 5.60
C GLN A 351 23.96 18.84 6.37
N TRP A 352 22.77 18.52 5.87
CA TRP A 352 22.06 17.35 6.35
C TRP A 352 22.45 16.13 5.51
N SER A 353 23.38 15.35 6.04
CA SER A 353 23.89 14.13 5.40
C SER A 353 22.82 13.08 5.12
N GLY A 354 21.69 13.10 5.82
CA GLY A 354 20.53 12.23 5.54
C GLY A 354 19.88 12.51 4.18
N PHE A 355 19.71 13.78 3.79
CA PHE A 355 19.17 14.17 2.48
C PHE A 355 20.04 13.67 1.33
N TRP A 356 21.34 13.94 1.42
CA TRP A 356 22.29 13.52 0.39
C TRP A 356 22.43 12.00 0.33
N SER A 357 22.41 11.32 1.48
CA SER A 357 22.45 9.86 1.50
C SER A 357 21.19 9.23 0.87
N PHE A 358 20.02 9.84 1.04
CA PHE A 358 18.79 9.44 0.34
C PHE A 358 18.94 9.64 -1.17
N GLY A 359 19.43 10.80 -1.62
CA GLY A 359 19.69 11.06 -3.05
C GLY A 359 20.68 10.05 -3.66
N LEU A 360 21.76 9.71 -2.94
CA LEU A 360 22.72 8.67 -3.35
C LEU A 360 22.08 7.29 -3.43
N GLY A 361 21.13 6.98 -2.54
CA GLY A 361 20.33 5.77 -2.59
C GLY A 361 19.50 5.68 -3.87
N ALA A 362 18.79 6.76 -4.21
CA ALA A 362 18.00 6.85 -5.44
C ALA A 362 18.88 6.73 -6.69
N LEU A 363 20.03 7.42 -6.71
CA LEU A 363 21.02 7.28 -7.78
C LEU A 363 21.55 5.84 -7.89
N GLY A 364 21.80 5.19 -6.75
CA GLY A 364 22.20 3.79 -6.70
C GLY A 364 21.17 2.85 -7.32
N ALA A 365 19.88 3.11 -7.12
CA ALA A 365 18.80 2.35 -7.77
C ALA A 365 18.76 2.57 -9.29
N VAL A 366 19.02 3.80 -9.77
CA VAL A 366 19.13 4.10 -11.20
C VAL A 366 20.32 3.37 -11.81
N LEU A 367 21.48 3.39 -11.14
CA LEU A 367 22.66 2.64 -11.61
C LEU A 367 22.40 1.13 -11.61
N PHE A 368 21.74 0.63 -10.57
CA PHE A 368 21.30 -0.76 -10.52
C PHE A 368 20.37 -1.09 -11.69
N PHE A 369 19.39 -0.26 -11.99
CA PHE A 369 18.48 -0.43 -13.12
C PHE A 369 19.21 -0.56 -14.46
N VAL A 370 20.11 0.38 -14.75
CA VAL A 370 20.90 0.39 -15.99
C VAL A 370 21.76 -0.87 -16.07
N ALA A 371 22.51 -1.17 -15.01
CA ALA A 371 23.37 -2.34 -14.96
C ALA A 371 22.56 -3.63 -15.11
N PHE A 372 21.45 -3.75 -14.37
CA PHE A 372 20.58 -4.91 -14.40
C PHE A 372 20.04 -5.18 -15.80
N ARG A 373 19.54 -4.17 -16.52
CA ARG A 373 19.04 -4.37 -17.89
C ARG A 373 20.14 -4.71 -18.89
N ILE A 374 21.31 -4.09 -18.78
CA ILE A 374 22.45 -4.42 -19.65
C ILE A 374 22.86 -5.88 -19.43
N PHE A 375 23.10 -6.30 -18.19
CA PHE A 375 23.58 -7.66 -17.89
C PHE A 375 22.53 -8.73 -18.13
N SER A 376 21.24 -8.41 -17.90
CA SER A 376 20.17 -9.38 -17.99
C SER A 376 19.65 -9.57 -19.43
N SER A 377 19.82 -8.58 -20.30
CA SER A 377 19.42 -8.66 -21.73
C SER A 377 20.26 -9.61 -22.60
N LYS A 378 21.25 -10.32 -22.04
CA LYS A 378 22.18 -11.23 -22.75
C LYS A 378 22.77 -10.65 -24.05
N GLY A 379 23.07 -9.36 -24.07
CA GLY A 379 23.72 -8.68 -25.20
C GLY A 379 22.78 -7.97 -26.18
N ILE A 380 21.46 -8.07 -26.00
CA ILE A 380 20.47 -7.29 -26.78
C ILE A 380 20.58 -5.80 -26.45
N VAL A 381 20.73 -5.48 -25.16
CA VAL A 381 20.96 -4.12 -24.68
C VAL A 381 22.41 -3.97 -24.27
N THR A 382 23.08 -3.03 -24.91
CA THR A 382 24.47 -2.66 -24.67
C THR A 382 24.54 -1.24 -24.13
N PRO A 383 25.63 -0.84 -23.45
CA PRO A 383 25.79 0.54 -23.00
C PRO A 383 25.62 1.58 -24.13
N SER A 384 26.01 1.23 -25.35
CA SER A 384 25.96 2.12 -26.52
C SER A 384 24.57 2.30 -27.11
N ASN A 385 23.67 1.31 -26.99
CA ASN A 385 22.32 1.39 -27.54
C ASN A 385 21.23 1.54 -26.45
N PHE A 386 21.60 1.65 -25.16
CA PHE A 386 20.67 1.63 -24.04
C PHE A 386 19.60 2.74 -24.14
N ILE A 387 20.01 3.99 -24.38
CA ILE A 387 19.08 5.13 -24.45
C ILE A 387 18.14 5.01 -25.65
N GLU A 388 18.67 4.65 -26.82
CA GLU A 388 17.87 4.46 -28.04
C GLU A 388 16.88 3.31 -27.88
N SER A 389 17.32 2.21 -27.29
CA SER A 389 16.49 1.04 -26.95
C SER A 389 15.36 1.43 -26.00
N LEU A 390 15.66 2.27 -25.00
CA LEU A 390 14.69 2.75 -24.02
C LEU A 390 13.68 3.71 -24.67
N ILE A 391 14.11 4.63 -25.52
CA ILE A 391 13.23 5.54 -26.26
C ILE A 391 12.33 4.76 -27.25
N ALA A 392 12.93 3.87 -28.05
CA ALA A 392 12.21 3.04 -29.02
C ALA A 392 11.15 2.17 -28.34
N ALA A 393 11.51 1.62 -27.18
CA ALA A 393 10.56 1.02 -26.27
C ALA A 393 9.43 2.02 -25.96
N TYR A 394 9.66 3.11 -25.20
CA TYR A 394 8.62 4.06 -24.74
C TYR A 394 7.69 4.60 -25.86
N THR A 395 8.20 4.71 -27.08
CA THR A 395 7.44 5.18 -28.25
C THR A 395 6.52 4.10 -28.84
N HIS A 396 6.88 2.81 -28.74
CA HIS A 396 6.07 1.72 -29.29
C HIS A 396 4.77 1.48 -28.49
N GLU A 397 4.81 1.62 -27.16
CA GLU A 397 3.66 1.36 -26.28
C GLU A 397 2.62 2.49 -26.34
N THR A 398 3.07 3.74 -26.48
CA THR A 398 2.19 4.88 -26.74
C THR A 398 1.40 4.71 -28.04
N ASN A 399 2.02 4.10 -29.05
CA ASN A 399 1.34 3.80 -30.32
C ASN A 399 0.40 2.59 -30.24
N ILE A 400 0.73 1.56 -29.47
CA ILE A 400 -0.17 0.40 -29.26
C ILE A 400 -1.39 0.81 -28.43
N GLY A 401 -1.21 1.60 -27.38
CA GLY A 401 -2.30 2.13 -26.55
C GLY A 401 -3.32 2.95 -27.35
N ASN A 402 -2.85 3.72 -28.35
CA ASN A 402 -3.71 4.49 -29.24
C ASN A 402 -4.41 3.66 -30.34
N SER A 403 -4.07 2.38 -30.50
CA SER A 403 -4.65 1.48 -31.52
C SER A 403 -5.65 0.48 -30.94
N ALA A 404 -5.77 0.44 -29.62
CA ALA A 404 -6.68 -0.44 -28.88
C ALA A 404 -7.91 0.31 -28.31
N ASP A 405 -7.94 1.65 -28.47
CA ASP A 405 -9.13 2.50 -28.39
C ASP A 405 -9.67 2.73 -29.82
#